data_AF-A0A958U2T0-F1
#
_entry.id   AF-A0A958U2T0-F1
#
_cell.length_a   1.000
_cell.length_b   1.000
_cell.length_c   1.000
_cell.angle_alpha   90.00
_cell.angle_beta   90.00
_cell.angle_gamma   90.00
#
_symmetry.space_group_name_H-M   'P 1'
#
loop_
_entity.id
_entity.type
_entity.pdbx_description
1 polymer ?
#
loop_
_entity_poly.entity_id
_entity_poly.type
_entity_poly.pdbx_seq_one_letter_code
_entity_poly.pdbx_strand_id
1 'polypeptide(L)'
;MVSENYHVKRFEDYFILINSPQQTRKSYLSSFKKFLAFCNEHDYNDVYSNEVIREYLLERMSNKMNWKTVNIDHSALKKYVS
;
A
#
# COMPACT_ATOMS: atom_id res chain seq x y z
N MET A 1 7.48 -11.36 9.28
CA MET A 1 7.76 -9.90 9.34
C MET A 1 8.14 -9.41 7.96
N VAL A 2 7.39 -8.47 7.39
CA VAL A 2 7.67 -7.94 6.05
C VAL A 2 8.87 -6.99 6.13
N SER A 3 9.83 -7.11 5.22
CA SER A 3 10.96 -6.17 5.15
C SER A 3 10.48 -4.84 4.56
N GLU A 4 9.83 -4.01 5.38
CA GLU A 4 9.21 -2.75 4.97
C GLU A 4 10.16 -1.89 4.13
N ASN A 5 11.41 -1.74 4.58
CA ASN A 5 12.43 -0.96 3.90
C ASN A 5 12.73 -1.46 2.48
N TYR A 6 12.77 -2.77 2.25
CA TYR A 6 13.02 -3.34 0.93
C TYR A 6 11.85 -3.04 -0.02
N HIS A 7 10.62 -3.34 0.40
CA HIS A 7 9.44 -3.22 -0.46
C HIS A 7 9.10 -1.76 -0.76
N VAL A 8 9.23 -0.86 0.21
CA VAL A 8 9.04 0.59 0.01
C VAL A 8 10.06 1.14 -0.98
N LYS A 9 11.35 0.80 -0.82
CA LYS A 9 12.41 1.28 -1.73
C LYS A 9 12.17 0.79 -3.16
N ARG A 10 11.85 -0.50 -3.33
CA ARG A 10 11.52 -1.07 -4.65
C ARG A 10 10.35 -0.32 -5.31
N PHE A 11 9.32 0.04 -4.54
CA PHE A 11 8.18 0.77 -5.08
C PHE A 11 8.53 2.23 -5.41
N GLU A 12 9.40 2.85 -4.63
CA GLU A 12 9.94 4.18 -4.90
C GLU A 12 10.76 4.20 -6.20
N ASP A 13 11.66 3.23 -6.37
CA ASP A 13 12.49 3.06 -7.55
C ASP A 13 11.62 2.91 -8.81
N TYR A 14 10.53 2.13 -8.74
CA TYR A 14 9.55 2.04 -9.83
C TYR A 14 9.02 3.42 -10.26
N PHE A 15 8.59 4.25 -9.30
CA PHE A 15 8.09 5.60 -9.60
C PHE A 15 9.17 6.54 -10.13
N ILE A 16 10.44 6.34 -9.75
CA ILE A 16 11.58 7.06 -10.32
C ILE A 16 11.76 6.69 -11.80
N LEU A 17 11.78 5.39 -12.10
CA LEU A 17 12.04 4.88 -13.45
C LEU A 17 10.99 5.33 -14.47
N ILE A 18 9.73 5.48 -14.05
CA ILE A 18 8.65 5.95 -14.93
C ILE A 18 8.48 7.47 -14.94
N ASN A 19 9.41 8.24 -14.36
CA ASN A 19 9.34 9.70 -14.24
C ASN A 19 8.03 10.21 -13.61
N SER A 20 7.49 9.47 -12.63
CA SER A 20 6.25 9.87 -11.97
C SER A 20 6.42 11.17 -11.18
N PRO A 21 5.41 12.05 -11.17
CA PRO A 21 5.42 13.24 -10.33
C PRO A 21 5.71 12.92 -8.87
N GLN A 22 6.50 13.79 -8.22
CA GLN A 22 6.90 13.61 -6.82
C GLN A 22 5.68 13.48 -5.88
N GLN A 23 4.62 14.24 -6.13
CA GLN A 23 3.39 14.19 -5.34
C GLN A 23 2.70 12.82 -5.43
N THR A 24 2.63 12.25 -6.64
CA THR A 24 2.06 10.91 -6.87
C THR A 24 2.88 9.85 -6.14
N ARG A 25 4.21 9.89 -6.29
CA ARG A 25 5.12 8.98 -5.58
C ARG A 25 4.92 9.03 -4.08
N LYS A 26 4.94 10.23 -3.48
CA LYS A 26 4.73 10.40 -2.03
C LYS A 26 3.39 9.84 -1.56
N SER A 27 2.32 10.08 -2.32
CA SER A 27 0.98 9.62 -1.97
C SER A 27 0.90 8.09 -1.98
N TYR A 28 1.43 7.46 -3.03
CA TYR A 28 1.42 6.00 -3.18
C TYR A 28 2.32 5.30 -2.15
N LEU A 29 3.52 5.83 -1.89
CA LEU A 29 4.42 5.29 -0.87
C LEU A 29 3.82 5.42 0.54
N SER A 30 3.15 6.54 0.85
CA SER A 30 2.48 6.72 2.14
C SER A 30 1.36 5.70 2.33
N SER A 31 0.53 5.48 1.31
CA SER A 31 -0.51 4.45 1.32
C SER A 31 0.05 3.05 1.47
N PHE A 32 1.13 2.72 0.74
CA PHE A 32 1.77 1.42 0.82
C PHE A 32 2.38 1.13 2.19
N LYS A 33 3.03 2.12 2.82
CA LYS A 33 3.56 1.97 4.19
C LYS A 33 2.48 1.64 5.22
N LYS A 34 1.30 2.28 5.12
CA LYS A 34 0.17 1.99 6.01
C LYS A 34 -0.32 0.56 5.88
N PHE A 35 -0.36 0.04 4.65
CA PHE A 35 -0.68 -1.35 4.40
C PHE A 35 0.35 -2.31 5.02
N LEU A 36 1.64 -2.01 4.86
CA LEU A 36 2.69 -2.84 5.46
C LEU A 36 2.65 -2.81 6.99
N ALA A 37 2.31 -1.67 7.59
CA ALA A 37 2.09 -1.57 9.03
C ALA A 37 0.91 -2.47 9.47
N PHE A 38 -0.23 -2.38 8.79
CA PHE A 38 -1.38 -3.27 9.01
C PHE A 38 -0.99 -4.76 8.89
N CYS A 39 -0.19 -5.12 7.89
CA CYS A 39 0.30 -6.49 7.69
C CYS A 39 1.36 -6.93 8.72
N ASN A 40 2.02 -6.01 9.41
CA ASN A 40 2.95 -6.37 10.48
C ASN A 40 2.23 -6.51 11.83
N GLU A 41 1.09 -5.83 11.99
CA GLU A 41 0.20 -5.98 13.15
C GLU A 41 -0.60 -7.28 13.12
N HIS A 42 -0.85 -7.81 11.92
CA HIS A 42 -1.58 -9.05 11.67
C HIS A 42 -0.63 -10.04 11.02
N ASP A 43 -0.28 -11.15 11.70
CA ASP A 43 0.74 -12.11 11.26
C ASP A 43 0.28 -12.95 10.04
N TYR A 44 0.14 -12.32 8.88
CA TYR A 44 -0.31 -12.95 7.65
C TYR A 44 0.81 -13.77 6.99
N ASN A 45 0.46 -14.97 6.52
CA ASN A 45 1.37 -15.83 5.77
C ASN A 45 1.66 -15.32 4.35
N ASP A 46 0.67 -14.71 3.69
CA ASP A 46 0.80 -14.07 2.38
C ASP A 46 0.18 -12.67 2.39
N VAL A 47 1.02 -11.69 2.70
CA VAL A 47 0.65 -10.28 2.83
C VAL A 47 0.20 -9.64 1.52
N TYR A 48 0.47 -10.24 0.35
CA TYR A 48 0.10 -9.65 -0.95
C TYR A 48 -1.08 -10.36 -1.60
N SER A 49 -1.70 -11.32 -0.89
CA SER A 49 -2.92 -11.97 -1.35
C SER A 49 -4.07 -10.96 -1.52
N ASN A 50 -4.96 -11.24 -2.46
CA ASN A 50 -6.17 -10.43 -2.66
C ASN A 50 -7.03 -10.35 -1.40
N GLU A 51 -7.00 -11.39 -0.54
CA GLU A 51 -7.77 -11.41 0.69
C GLU A 51 -7.24 -10.41 1.71
N VAL A 52 -5.91 -10.38 1.95
CA VAL A 52 -5.30 -9.42 2.88
C VAL A 52 -5.50 -7.97 2.41
N ILE A 53 -5.41 -7.73 1.10
CA ILE A 53 -5.70 -6.41 0.51
C ILE A 53 -7.17 -6.04 0.74
N ARG A 54 -8.10 -6.98 0.57
CA ARG A 54 -9.53 -6.78 0.81
C ARG A 54 -9.79 -6.42 2.28
N GLU A 55 -9.21 -7.17 3.21
CA GLU A 55 -9.33 -6.95 4.65
C GLU A 55 -8.83 -5.56 5.05
N TYR A 56 -7.64 -5.18 4.59
CA TYR A 56 -7.09 -3.84 4.81
C TYR A 56 -8.06 -2.75 4.33
N LEU A 57 -8.55 -2.83 3.08
CA LEU A 57 -9.42 -1.79 2.53
C LEU A 57 -10.76 -1.69 3.29
N LEU A 58 -11.30 -2.81 3.76
CA LEU A 58 -12.49 -2.84 4.60
C LEU A 58 -12.24 -2.18 5.97
N GLU A 59 -11.09 -2.44 6.59
CA GLU A 59 -10.70 -1.77 7.85
C GLU A 59 -10.59 -0.25 7.66
N ARG A 60 -9.98 0.19 6.55
CA ARG A 60 -9.87 1.63 6.24
C ARG A 60 -11.26 2.26 6.11
N MET A 61 -12.22 1.57 5.48
CA MET A 61 -13.60 2.04 5.36
C MET A 61 -14.36 2.02 6.70
N SER A 62 -14.19 0.98 7.53
CA SER A 62 -14.83 0.91 8.85
C SER A 62 -14.34 2.02 9.78
N ASN A 63 -13.07 2.42 9.63
CA ASN A 63 -12.48 3.56 10.30
C ASN A 63 -12.91 4.93 9.74
N LYS A 64 -13.96 4.97 8.91
CA LYS A 64 -14.56 6.18 8.31
C LYS A 64 -13.57 7.04 7.52
N MET A 65 -12.53 6.43 6.94
CA MET A 65 -11.62 7.15 6.07
C MET A 65 -12.38 7.64 4.82
N ASN A 66 -12.00 8.83 4.33
CA ASN A 66 -12.58 9.38 3.11
C ASN A 66 -12.37 8.42 1.93
N TRP A 67 -13.41 8.22 1.12
CA TRP A 67 -13.39 7.41 -0.11
C TRP A 67 -12.18 7.71 -1.03
N LYS A 68 -11.82 8.98 -1.20
CA LYS A 68 -10.65 9.37 -2.00
C LYS A 68 -9.35 8.79 -1.44
N THR A 69 -9.21 8.73 -0.12
CA THR A 69 -8.05 8.14 0.55
C THR A 69 -8.01 6.63 0.33
N VAL A 70 -9.15 5.95 0.53
CA VAL A 70 -9.24 4.48 0.34
C VAL A 70 -8.99 4.10 -1.13
N ASN A 71 -9.38 4.95 -2.09
CA ASN A 71 -9.05 4.75 -3.50
C ASN A 71 -7.56 4.86 -3.79
N ILE A 72 -6.84 5.78 -3.14
CA ILE A 72 -5.39 5.88 -3.27
C ILE A 72 -4.74 4.63 -2.66
N ASP A 73 -5.23 4.19 -1.50
CA ASP A 73 -4.80 2.94 -0.86
C ASP A 73 -4.96 1.75 -1.83
N HIS A 74 -6.15 1.55 -2.40
CA HIS A 74 -6.42 0.50 -3.39
C HIS A 74 -5.55 0.61 -4.65
N SER A 75 -5.41 1.82 -5.21
CA SER A 75 -4.61 2.05 -6.42
C SER A 75 -3.12 1.78 -6.18
N ALA A 76 -2.61 2.15 -5.01
CA ALA A 76 -1.23 1.88 -4.64
C ALA A 76 -0.96 0.39 -4.51
N LEU A 77 -1.86 -0.35 -3.86
CA LEU A 77 -1.72 -1.80 -3.68
C LEU A 77 -1.80 -2.53 -5.01
N LYS A 78 -2.81 -2.25 -5.82
CA LYS A 78 -2.95 -2.83 -7.15
C LYS A 78 -1.68 -2.62 -7.98
N LYS A 79 -1.11 -1.42 -7.94
CA LYS A 79 0.08 -1.07 -8.72
C LYS A 79 1.38 -1.71 -8.19
N TYR A 80 1.40 -2.14 -6.94
CA TYR A 80 2.54 -2.85 -6.36
C TYR A 80 2.51 -4.35 -6.67
N VAL A 81 1.31 -4.95 -6.63
CA VAL A 81 1.14 -6.41 -6.79
C VAL A 81 0.91 -6.88 -8.23
N SER A 82 0.51 -5.97 -9.14
CA SER A 82 0.32 -6.25 -10.57
C SER A 82 1.61 -6.01 -11.36
#